data_AF-A0A6B3CAU3-F1
#
_entry.id   AF-A0A6B3CAU3-F1
#
_cell.length_a   1.000
_cell.length_b   1.000
_cell.length_c   1.000
_cell.angle_alpha   90.00
_cell.angle_beta   90.00
_cell.angle_gamma   90.00
#
_symmetry.space_group_name_H-M   'P 1'
#
loop_
_entity.id
_entity.type
_entity.pdbx_description
1 polymer ?
#
loop_
_entity_poly.entity_id
_entity_poly.type
_entity_poly.pdbx_seq_one_letter_code
_entity_poly.pdbx_strand_id
1 'polypeptide(L)' 'AAQVALAWVLAQGRHVVPVPGTKRERWVTQNAGAARLRLTERDLAELRGLPPAQGSWE' A
#
# COMPACT_ATOMS: atom_id res chain seq x y z
N ALA A 1 -1.25 -7.27 -5.03
CA ALA A 1 -0.99 -6.85 -3.63
C ALA A 1 -0.36 -5.46 -3.53
N ALA A 2 0.63 -5.09 -4.36
CA ALA A 2 1.35 -3.81 -4.24
C ALA A 2 0.45 -2.56 -4.21
N GLN A 3 -0.59 -2.48 -5.06
CA GLN A 3 -1.51 -1.34 -5.07
C GLN A 3 -2.28 -1.16 -3.76
N VAL A 4 -2.84 -2.24 -3.20
CA VAL A 4 -3.60 -2.20 -1.95
C VAL A 4 -2.70 -1.77 -0.80
N ALA A 5 -1.47 -2.31 -0.74
CA ALA A 5 -0.48 -1.91 0.26
C ALA A 5 -0.11 -0.42 0.14
N LEU A 6 0.16 0.07 -1.07
CA LEU A 6 0.48 1.49 -1.30
C LEU A 6 -0.71 2.42 -1.01
N ALA A 7 -1.93 2.02 -1.35
CA ALA A 7 -3.14 2.76 -1.02
C ALA A 7 -3.36 2.84 0.50
N TRP A 8 -3.07 1.77 1.23
CA TRP A 8 -3.10 1.77 2.70
C TRP A 8 -2.04 2.71 3.29
N VAL A 9 -0.82 2.73 2.74
CA VAL A 9 0.24 3.66 3.19
C VAL A 9 -0.19 5.12 2.96
N LEU A 10 -0.73 5.43 1.78
CA LEU A 10 -1.27 6.76 1.47
C LEU A 10 -2.42 7.17 2.40
N ALA A 11 -3.23 6.20 2.85
CA ALA A 11 -4.33 6.45 3.78
C ALA A 11 -3.89 6.80 5.21
N GLN A 12 -2.62 6.57 5.58
CA GLN A 12 -2.13 6.86 6.94
C GLN A 12 -2.04 8.36 7.24
N GLY A 13 -2.05 9.21 6.21
CA GLY A 13 -2.10 10.66 6.40
C GLY A 13 -1.70 11.44 5.16
N ARG A 14 -2.15 12.69 5.09
CA ARG A 14 -1.86 13.59 3.96
C ARG A 14 -0.37 13.89 3.74
N HIS A 15 0.46 13.67 4.75
CA HIS A 15 1.91 13.90 4.72
C HIS A 15 2.71 12.60 4.46
N VAL A 16 2.02 11.46 4.26
CA VAL A 16 2.66 10.17 3.99
C VAL A 16 2.78 9.97 2.48
N VAL A 17 4.01 9.91 1.99
CA VAL A 17 4.31 9.70 0.57
C VAL A 17 5.19 8.45 0.42
N PRO A 18 4.65 7.32 -0.07
CA PRO A 18 5.47 6.14 -0.32
C PRO A 18 6.41 6.37 -1.51
N VAL A 19 7.64 5.88 -1.43
CA VAL A 19 8.63 5.90 -2.53
C VAL A 19 8.90 4.45 -2.98
N PRO A 20 7.98 3.82 -3.74
CA PRO A 20 8.14 2.43 -4.12
C PRO A 20 9.21 2.27 -5.21
N GLY A 21 10.24 1.48 -4.92
CA GLY A 21 11.23 1.06 -5.91
C GLY A 21 10.75 -0.11 -6.76
N THR A 22 11.07 -0.11 -8.06
CA THR A 22 10.89 -1.27 -8.94
C THR A 22 11.83 -1.20 -10.14
N LYS A 23 12.25 -2.36 -10.65
CA LYS A 23 13.09 -2.50 -11.85
C LYS A 23 12.30 -2.74 -13.14
N ARG A 24 10.97 -2.89 -13.06
CA ARG A 24 10.13 -3.18 -14.24
C ARG A 24 9.10 -2.09 -14.45
N GLU A 25 9.05 -1.56 -15.67
CA GLU A 25 8.15 -0.47 -16.08
C GLU A 25 6.68 -0.76 -15.76
N ARG A 26 6.18 -1.96 -16.07
CA ARG A 26 4.79 -2.35 -15.77
C ARG A 26 4.39 -2.15 -14.30
N TRP A 27 5.35 -2.28 -13.37
CA TRP A 27 5.11 -2.10 -11.95
C TRP A 27 5.09 -0.62 -11.56
N VAL A 28 5.76 0.26 -12.30
CA VAL A 28 5.64 1.71 -12.11
C VAL A 28 4.19 2.13 -12.38
N THR A 29 3.65 1.74 -13.54
CA THR A 29 2.26 2.02 -13.92
C THR A 29 1.26 1.43 -12.93
N GLN A 30 1.49 0.18 -12.50
CA GLN A 30 0.65 -0.46 -11.48
C GLN A 30 0.74 0.30 -10.15
N ASN A 31 1.92 0.60 -9.63
CA ASN A 31 2.11 1.29 -8.36
C ASN A 31 1.47 2.69 -8.37
N ALA A 32 1.61 3.44 -9.47
CA ALA A 32 0.98 4.75 -9.63
C ALA A 32 -0.56 4.67 -9.55
N GLY A 33 -1.16 3.55 -9.98
CA GLY A 33 -2.59 3.30 -9.86
C GLY A 33 -3.10 3.28 -8.42
N ALA A 34 -2.24 3.02 -7.42
CA ALA A 34 -2.63 3.00 -6.00
C ALA A 34 -3.20 4.34 -5.50
N ALA A 35 -2.74 5.46 -6.04
CA ALA A 35 -3.22 6.79 -5.64
C ALA A 35 -4.70 7.04 -6.00
N ARG A 36 -5.27 6.23 -6.91
CA ARG A 36 -6.69 6.28 -7.28
C ARG A 36 -7.55 5.28 -6.51
N LEU A 37 -6.94 4.37 -5.76
CA LEU A 37 -7.64 3.36 -4.98
C LEU A 37 -8.02 3.94 -3.62
N ARG A 38 -9.33 4.03 -3.35
CA ARG A 38 -9.85 4.44 -2.04
C ARG A 38 -10.25 3.19 -1.27
N LEU A 39 -9.57 2.93 -0.17
CA LEU A 39 -9.96 1.89 0.78
C LEU A 39 -11.15 2.38 1.60
N THR A 40 -12.16 1.52 1.75
CA THR A 40 -13.29 1.77 2.62
C THR A 40 -12.92 1.52 4.08
N GLU A 41 -13.75 2.00 5.02
CA GLU A 41 -13.56 1.69 6.44
C GLU A 41 -13.58 0.17 6.72
N ARG A 42 -14.35 -0.59 5.94
CA ARG A 42 -14.36 -2.06 6.02
C ARG A 42 -13.01 -2.64 5.59
N ASP A 43 -12.46 -2.19 4.48
CA ASP A 43 -11.15 -2.65 4.00
C ASP A 43 -10.06 -2.32 5.04
N LEU A 44 -10.10 -1.12 5.62
CA LEU A 44 -9.16 -0.71 6.65
C LEU A 44 -9.32 -1.55 7.94
N ALA A 45 -10.55 -1.89 8.32
CA ALA A 45 -10.80 -2.77 9.47
C ALA A 45 -10.26 -4.18 9.21
N GLU A 46 -10.42 -4.72 8.00
CA GLU A 46 -9.87 -6.02 7.60
C GLU A 46 -8.34 -6.00 7.66
N LEU A 47 -7.70 -4.95 7.12
CA LEU A 47 -6.24 -4.80 7.15
C LEU A 47 -5.68 -4.68 8.56
N ARG A 48 -6.40 -4.03 9.50
CA ARG A 48 -6.01 -3.95 10.92
C ARG A 48 -6.06 -5.31 11.64
N GLY A 49 -6.88 -6.24 11.15
CA GLY A 49 -7.01 -7.59 11.71
C GLY A 49 -5.95 -8.58 11.19
N LEU A 50 -5.09 -8.17 10.27
CA LEU A 50 -4.04 -9.03 9.73
C LEU A 50 -2.98 -9.38 10.79
N PRO A 51 -2.37 -10.57 10.72
CA PRO A 51 -1.26 -10.92 11.58
C PRO A 51 -0.08 -9.96 11.39
N PRO A 52 0.83 -9.85 12.38
CA PRO A 52 2.02 -9.01 12.24
C PRO A 52 2.86 -9.45 11.04
N ALA A 53 3.52 -8.46 10.42
CA ALA A 53 4.42 -8.69 9.29
C ALA A 53 5.46 -9.76 9.64
N GLN A 54 5.59 -10.75 8.76
CA GLN A 54 6.55 -11.84 8.91
C GLN A 54 7.86 -11.41 8.24
N GLY A 55 8.93 -11.32 9.04
CA GLY A 55 10.27 -10.93 8.59
C GLY A 55 10.34 -9.47 8.16
N SER A 56 10.94 -8.60 8.97
CA SER A 56 11.36 -7.28 8.48
C SER A 56 12.87 -7.10 8.44
N TRP A 57 13.63 -7.64 9.42
CA TRP A 57 15.10 -7.70 9.39
C TRP A 57 15.64 -8.76 10.38
N GLU A 58 15.22 -10.02 10.23
CA GLU A 58 15.90 -11.24 10.71
C GLU A 58 16.06 -12.14 9.49
#